data_AF-A0A704GVQ4-F1
#
_entry.id   AF-A0A704GVQ4-F1
#
_cell.length_a   1.000
_cell.length_b   1.000
_cell.length_c   1.000
_cell.angle_alpha   90.00
_cell.angle_beta   90.00
_cell.angle_gamma   90.00
#
_symmetry.space_group_name_H-M   'P 1'
#
loop_
_entity.id
_entity.type
_entity.pdbx_description
1 polymer ?
#
loop_
_entity_poly.entity_id
_entity_poly.type
_entity_poly.pdbx_seq_one_letter_code
_entity_poly.pdbx_strand_id
1 'polypeptide(L)'
;MREHYFLTMLQSLSCDSIDKYTQTMICLETTVLCHLLNNASRQLIHTDFTSIFSIYEKKIINDNSYIKLNQKEFKLIFSNITLYDFSQSRDIKNYISRITEICNEYINTLSIHSILDLFTSLIEENRPPTQKHYTPHEIVTFMGNIIQAQKGESFFDPACGSGEFISEIIKNQVAISGSEYDVDRLKISKMKMLVNDLSPSNISPSYFTEGHNLKKNFDIILSNPPFSLKIPFDMEMHFCMYGKPPTSNADFAFLQYCIFMLKD
;
A
#
# COMPACT_ATOMS: atom_id res chain seq x y z
N MET A 1 2.26 7.67 21.60
CA MET A 1 1.43 8.75 22.20
C MET A 1 1.31 9.93 21.23
N ARG A 2 2.43 10.41 20.63
CA ARG A 2 2.40 11.53 19.68
C ARG A 2 1.72 11.20 18.35
N GLU A 3 1.95 10.01 17.81
CA GLU A 3 1.35 9.52 16.55
C GLU A 3 -0.17 9.32 16.69
N HIS A 4 -0.62 8.80 17.83
CA HIS A 4 -2.04 8.67 18.13
C HIS A 4 -2.71 10.04 18.27
N TYR A 5 -2.03 11.01 18.91
CA TYR A 5 -2.53 12.39 19.00
C TYR A 5 -2.64 13.04 17.62
N PHE A 6 -1.60 12.87 16.78
CA PHE A 6 -1.62 13.32 15.39
C PHE A 6 -2.77 12.71 14.58
N LEU A 7 -2.97 11.39 14.67
CA LEU A 7 -4.09 10.70 14.04
C LEU A 7 -5.44 11.25 14.53
N THR A 8 -5.59 11.42 15.84
CA THR A 8 -6.81 11.98 16.45
C THR A 8 -7.10 13.38 15.91
N MET A 9 -6.06 14.22 15.77
CA MET A 9 -6.18 15.56 15.22
C MET A 9 -6.69 15.53 13.78
N LEU A 10 -6.09 14.69 12.92
CA LEU A 10 -6.54 14.53 11.53
C LEU A 10 -7.98 13.97 11.46
N GLN A 11 -8.33 13.01 12.30
CA GLN A 11 -9.68 12.45 12.35
C GLN A 11 -10.75 13.42 12.87
N SER A 12 -10.35 14.45 13.63
CA SER A 12 -11.26 15.50 14.11
C SER A 12 -11.68 16.47 13.02
N LEU A 13 -10.92 16.54 11.92
CA LEU A 13 -11.32 17.29 10.74
C LEU A 13 -12.52 16.60 10.08
N SER A 14 -13.47 17.41 9.61
CA SER A 14 -14.65 16.95 8.89
C SER A 14 -14.74 17.61 7.51
N CYS A 15 -15.34 16.89 6.57
CA CYS A 15 -15.73 17.39 5.27
C CYS A 15 -17.10 16.79 4.94
N ASP A 16 -18.13 17.63 4.82
CA ASP A 16 -19.51 17.16 4.64
C ASP A 16 -19.73 16.56 3.25
N SER A 17 -18.85 16.88 2.31
CA SER A 17 -18.93 16.46 0.92
C SER A 17 -18.54 14.99 0.68
N ILE A 18 -17.92 14.31 1.65
CA ILE A 18 -17.39 12.95 1.51
C ILE A 18 -17.58 12.13 2.79
N ASP A 19 -17.74 10.82 2.65
CA ASP A 19 -17.92 9.92 3.79
C ASP A 19 -16.63 9.76 4.64
N LYS A 20 -16.77 9.17 5.83
CA LYS A 20 -15.67 9.03 6.79
C LYS A 20 -14.54 8.11 6.31
N TYR A 21 -14.84 7.10 5.50
CA TYR A 21 -13.84 6.20 4.94
C TYR A 21 -12.99 6.94 3.91
N THR A 22 -13.63 7.67 2.99
CA THR A 22 -12.97 8.53 2.01
C THR A 22 -12.12 9.61 2.69
N GLN A 23 -12.63 10.25 3.74
CA GLN A 23 -11.86 11.19 4.56
C GLN A 23 -10.58 10.55 5.13
N THR A 24 -10.69 9.32 5.66
CA THR A 24 -9.55 8.60 6.25
C THR A 24 -8.49 8.26 5.19
N MET A 25 -8.92 7.82 4.00
CA MET A 25 -8.01 7.56 2.87
C MET A 25 -7.30 8.83 2.40
N ILE A 26 -8.01 9.96 2.31
CA ILE A 26 -7.40 11.26 1.95
C ILE A 26 -6.37 11.69 3.00
N CYS A 27 -6.67 11.52 4.30
CA CYS A 27 -5.71 11.80 5.37
C CYS A 27 -4.43 10.96 5.21
N LEU A 28 -4.57 9.65 4.94
CA LEU A 28 -3.44 8.74 4.71
C LEU A 28 -2.61 9.17 3.49
N GLU A 29 -3.26 9.31 2.34
CA GLU A 29 -2.60 9.70 1.09
C GLU A 29 -1.87 11.05 1.24
N THR A 30 -2.48 12.02 1.94
CA THR A 30 -1.92 13.38 2.09
C THR A 30 -0.70 13.33 2.99
N THR A 31 -0.79 12.55 4.07
CA THR A 31 0.32 12.39 5.02
C THR A 31 1.53 11.72 4.35
N VAL A 32 1.30 10.63 3.61
CA VAL A 32 2.35 9.93 2.86
C VAL A 32 2.96 10.85 1.82
N LEU A 33 2.14 11.58 1.07
CA LEU A 33 2.62 12.52 0.06
C LEU A 33 3.52 13.59 0.68
N CYS A 34 3.06 14.25 1.77
CA CYS A 34 3.85 15.24 2.50
C CYS A 34 5.20 14.66 2.99
N HIS A 35 5.21 13.42 3.48
CA HIS A 35 6.44 12.74 3.89
C HIS A 35 7.43 12.59 2.74
N LEU A 36 6.99 12.01 1.62
CA LEU A 36 7.82 11.75 0.45
C LEU A 36 8.46 13.03 -0.07
N LEU A 37 7.75 14.15 0.01
CA LEU A 37 8.22 15.43 -0.50
C LEU A 37 9.13 16.15 0.47
N ASN A 38 8.88 16.06 1.78
CA ASN A 38 9.83 16.55 2.76
C ASN A 38 11.19 15.83 2.62
N ASN A 39 11.17 14.52 2.31
CA ASN A 39 12.39 13.77 2.00
C ASN A 39 13.03 14.19 0.67
N ALA A 40 12.24 14.32 -0.40
CA ALA A 40 12.73 14.74 -1.72
C ALA A 40 13.23 16.19 -1.74
N SER A 41 12.63 17.05 -0.90
CA SER A 41 12.94 18.46 -0.82
C SER A 41 13.32 18.88 0.58
N ARG A 42 14.63 18.78 0.90
CA ARG A 42 15.23 19.52 2.01
C ARG A 42 15.12 21.06 1.89
N GLN A 43 14.37 21.59 0.93
CA GLN A 43 13.99 23.00 0.80
C GLN A 43 12.60 23.12 0.13
N LEU A 44 11.54 23.24 0.92
CA LEU A 44 10.28 23.88 0.49
C LEU A 44 9.82 24.81 1.61
N ILE A 45 10.39 26.02 1.60
CA ILE A 45 9.91 27.16 2.36
C ILE A 45 8.89 27.88 1.46
N HIS A 46 7.63 27.93 1.91
CA HIS A 46 6.53 28.77 1.40
C HIS A 46 6.24 28.73 -0.12
N THR A 47 5.31 27.86 -0.56
CA THR A 47 4.68 27.95 -1.89
C THR A 47 3.16 27.74 -1.82
N ASP A 48 2.44 28.44 -2.70
CA ASP A 48 0.98 28.58 -2.77
C ASP A 48 0.25 27.35 -3.34
N PHE A 49 -0.96 27.07 -2.83
CA PHE A 49 -1.58 25.73 -2.72
C PHE A 49 -2.05 25.10 -4.03
N THR A 50 -2.49 25.88 -5.02
CA THR A 50 -2.93 25.36 -6.33
C THR A 50 -1.78 24.83 -7.19
N SER A 51 -0.54 25.15 -6.83
CA SER A 51 0.65 24.60 -7.46
C SER A 51 1.18 23.36 -6.76
N ILE A 52 0.74 23.08 -5.52
CA ILE A 52 1.33 22.05 -4.64
C ILE A 52 1.17 20.65 -5.21
N PHE A 53 -0.02 20.22 -5.64
CA PHE A 53 -0.19 18.88 -6.21
C PHE A 53 0.61 18.70 -7.52
N SER A 54 0.63 19.73 -8.37
CA SER A 54 1.47 19.71 -9.57
C SER A 54 2.97 19.70 -9.24
N ILE A 55 3.37 20.34 -8.13
CA ILE A 55 4.73 20.29 -7.60
C ILE A 55 5.00 18.89 -7.04
N TYR A 56 4.04 18.29 -6.33
CA TYR A 56 4.11 16.96 -5.74
C TYR A 56 4.32 15.91 -6.83
N GLU A 57 3.43 15.90 -7.82
CA GLU A 57 3.50 15.03 -9.00
C GLU A 57 4.81 15.27 -9.77
N LYS A 58 5.17 16.52 -10.10
CA LYS A 58 6.39 16.80 -10.88
C LYS A 58 7.67 16.44 -10.14
N LYS A 59 7.79 16.72 -8.85
CA LYS A 59 8.99 16.38 -8.07
C LYS A 59 9.13 14.86 -7.97
N ILE A 60 8.07 14.16 -7.59
CA ILE A 60 8.11 12.70 -7.43
C ILE A 60 8.36 11.97 -8.77
N ILE A 61 7.82 12.47 -9.88
CA ILE A 61 8.01 11.83 -11.20
C ILE A 61 9.37 12.16 -11.83
N ASN A 62 9.92 13.37 -11.61
CA ASN A 62 11.09 13.86 -12.35
C ASN A 62 12.39 13.92 -11.53
N ASP A 63 12.33 13.90 -10.20
CA ASP A 63 13.54 13.96 -9.39
C ASP A 63 14.30 12.61 -9.45
N ASN A 64 15.62 12.67 -9.51
CA ASN A 64 16.50 11.49 -9.55
C ASN A 64 16.65 10.84 -8.15
N SER A 65 15.79 11.21 -7.20
CA SER A 65 15.63 10.49 -5.93
C SER A 65 15.15 9.06 -6.18
N TYR A 66 15.57 8.14 -5.31
CA TYR A 66 15.68 6.69 -5.49
C TYR A 66 14.46 5.91 -6.06
N ILE A 67 13.26 6.49 -6.18
CA ILE A 67 12.10 5.87 -6.83
C ILE A 67 11.48 6.81 -7.87
N LYS A 68 11.64 6.48 -9.15
CA LYS A 68 10.94 7.17 -10.23
C LYS A 68 9.55 6.58 -10.42
N LEU A 69 8.53 7.27 -9.91
CA LEU A 69 7.13 6.93 -10.20
C LEU A 69 6.75 7.39 -11.60
N ASN A 70 6.00 6.57 -12.33
CA ASN A 70 5.34 7.02 -13.56
C ASN A 70 3.98 7.66 -13.24
N GLN A 71 3.45 8.44 -14.17
CA GLN A 71 2.21 9.20 -13.96
C GLN A 71 0.99 8.29 -13.67
N LYS A 72 0.90 7.13 -14.32
CA LYS A 72 -0.21 6.18 -14.13
C LYS A 72 -0.18 5.63 -12.70
N GLU A 73 0.99 5.27 -12.21
CA GLU A 73 1.18 4.71 -10.89
C GLU A 73 0.97 5.76 -9.79
N PHE A 74 1.46 6.98 -9.98
CA PHE A 74 1.18 8.09 -9.07
C PHE A 74 -0.32 8.36 -8.93
N LYS A 75 -1.04 8.47 -10.05
CA LYS A 75 -2.50 8.67 -10.06
C LYS A 75 -3.27 7.51 -9.44
N LEU A 76 -2.75 6.29 -9.53
CA LEU A 76 -3.35 5.13 -8.86
C LEU A 76 -3.19 5.24 -7.34
N ILE A 77 -1.97 5.50 -6.86
CA ILE A 77 -1.63 5.51 -5.43
C ILE A 77 -2.34 6.65 -4.70
N PHE A 78 -2.34 7.85 -5.28
CA PHE A 78 -2.92 9.05 -4.68
C PHE A 78 -4.29 9.40 -5.29
N SER A 79 -5.04 8.38 -5.72
CA SER A 79 -6.22 8.60 -6.56
C SER A 79 -7.27 9.46 -5.85
N ASN A 80 -7.45 9.29 -4.54
CA ASN A 80 -8.47 10.05 -3.80
C ASN A 80 -8.11 11.54 -3.82
N ILE A 81 -6.87 11.89 -3.51
CA ILE A 81 -6.43 13.29 -3.62
C ILE A 81 -6.50 13.77 -5.07
N THR A 82 -6.04 12.98 -6.04
CA THR A 82 -6.05 13.39 -7.45
C THR A 82 -7.47 13.73 -7.92
N LEU A 83 -8.45 12.86 -7.62
CA LEU A 83 -9.82 13.01 -8.08
C LEU A 83 -10.46 14.27 -7.47
N TYR A 84 -10.18 14.54 -6.19
CA TYR A 84 -10.81 15.64 -5.47
C TYR A 84 -10.08 16.97 -5.60
N ASP A 85 -8.77 17.01 -5.82
CA ASP A 85 -8.06 18.26 -6.13
C ASP A 85 -8.54 18.87 -7.46
N PHE A 86 -8.85 18.00 -8.43
CA PHE A 86 -9.51 18.41 -9.68
C PHE A 86 -11.01 18.66 -9.53
N SER A 87 -11.61 18.33 -8.38
CA SER A 87 -12.99 18.73 -8.10
C SER A 87 -13.05 20.24 -7.84
N GLN A 88 -14.09 20.91 -8.33
CA GLN A 88 -14.30 22.34 -8.01
C GLN A 88 -14.94 22.55 -6.63
N SER A 89 -14.94 21.54 -5.75
CA SER A 89 -15.50 21.65 -4.40
C SER A 89 -14.58 22.46 -3.49
N ARG A 90 -15.05 23.63 -3.04
CA ARG A 90 -14.33 24.49 -2.10
C ARG A 90 -14.14 23.81 -0.73
N ASP A 91 -15.12 23.04 -0.28
CA ASP A 91 -15.08 22.32 1.00
C ASP A 91 -13.92 21.29 1.03
N ILE A 92 -13.83 20.45 -0.01
CA ILE A 92 -12.79 19.41 -0.08
C ILE A 92 -11.38 20.04 -0.19
N LYS A 93 -11.24 21.13 -0.94
CA LYS A 93 -9.97 21.88 -1.02
C LYS A 93 -9.52 22.41 0.33
N ASN A 94 -10.45 22.98 1.10
CA ASN A 94 -10.16 23.45 2.46
C ASN A 94 -9.78 22.28 3.38
N TYR A 95 -10.46 21.14 3.26
CA TYR A 95 -10.17 19.93 4.02
C TYR A 95 -8.74 19.41 3.77
N ILE A 96 -8.35 19.21 2.51
CA ILE A 96 -7.00 18.77 2.13
C ILE A 96 -5.95 19.81 2.57
N SER A 97 -6.25 21.11 2.44
CA SER A 97 -5.37 22.18 2.89
C SER A 97 -5.07 22.07 4.38
N ARG A 98 -6.10 21.85 5.19
CA ARG A 98 -5.94 21.72 6.65
C ARG A 98 -5.15 20.47 7.04
N ILE A 99 -5.38 19.33 6.38
CA ILE A 99 -4.59 18.11 6.61
C ILE A 99 -3.12 18.38 6.34
N THR A 100 -2.81 19.04 5.24
CA THR A 100 -1.44 19.35 4.83
C THR A 100 -0.74 20.31 5.79
N GLU A 101 -1.43 21.34 6.28
CA GLU A 101 -0.90 22.25 7.31
C GLU A 101 -0.44 21.47 8.54
N ILE A 102 -1.30 20.58 9.04
CA ILE A 102 -1.00 19.72 10.18
C ILE A 102 0.16 18.77 9.82
N CYS A 103 0.13 18.13 8.65
CA CYS A 103 1.23 17.25 8.24
C CYS A 103 2.58 17.98 8.28
N ASN A 104 2.68 19.17 7.68
CA ASN A 104 3.92 19.93 7.61
C ASN A 104 4.46 20.33 9.00
N GLU A 105 3.58 20.60 9.97
CA GLU A 105 3.98 20.90 11.35
C GLU A 105 4.63 19.69 12.04
N TYR A 106 4.11 18.49 11.80
CA TYR A 106 4.50 17.28 12.56
C TYR A 106 5.41 16.31 11.81
N ILE A 107 5.56 16.42 10.48
CA ILE A 107 6.19 15.40 9.62
C ILE A 107 7.63 15.02 10.04
N ASN A 108 8.39 15.98 10.57
CA ASN A 108 9.77 15.78 11.02
C ASN A 108 9.89 15.16 12.43
N THR A 109 8.77 15.02 13.13
CA THR A 109 8.74 14.59 14.54
C THR A 109 8.15 13.19 14.75
N LEU A 110 7.54 12.63 13.71
CA LEU A 110 6.78 11.38 13.79
C LEU A 110 7.38 10.31 12.88
N SER A 111 7.21 9.05 13.28
CA SER A 111 7.54 7.90 12.45
C SER A 111 6.47 7.68 11.37
N ILE A 112 6.83 7.81 10.10
CA ILE A 112 5.90 7.56 8.99
C ILE A 112 5.40 6.11 8.98
N HIS A 113 6.25 5.14 9.35
CA HIS A 113 5.87 3.73 9.41
C HIS A 113 4.78 3.51 10.46
N SER A 114 4.94 4.12 11.63
CA SER A 114 3.94 4.06 12.71
C SER A 114 2.62 4.72 12.30
N ILE A 115 2.67 5.86 11.60
CA ILE A 115 1.47 6.53 11.09
C ILE A 115 0.75 5.66 10.03
N LEU A 116 1.51 5.10 9.07
CA LEU A 116 0.98 4.21 8.04
C LEU A 116 0.27 3.01 8.67
N ASP A 117 0.89 2.35 9.64
CA ASP A 117 0.29 1.18 10.29
C ASP A 117 -0.98 1.58 11.07
N LEU A 118 -1.00 2.72 11.75
CA LEU A 118 -2.20 3.20 12.46
C LEU A 118 -3.35 3.53 11.51
N PHE A 119 -3.09 4.23 10.40
CA PHE A 119 -4.12 4.49 9.39
C PHE A 119 -4.59 3.19 8.73
N THR A 120 -3.67 2.26 8.46
CA THR A 120 -4.02 0.95 7.88
C THR A 120 -4.99 0.21 8.78
N SER A 121 -4.69 0.09 10.08
CA SER A 121 -5.59 -0.55 11.05
C SER A 121 -6.95 0.12 11.09
N LEU A 122 -6.99 1.46 11.12
CA LEU A 122 -8.23 2.22 11.11
C LEU A 122 -9.05 1.99 9.83
N ILE A 123 -8.41 1.94 8.67
CA ILE A 123 -9.08 1.69 7.38
C ILE A 123 -9.69 0.29 7.37
N GLU A 124 -8.92 -0.73 7.77
CA GLU A 124 -9.38 -2.12 7.85
C GLU A 124 -10.50 -2.29 8.89
N GLU A 125 -10.45 -1.59 10.02
CA GLU A 125 -11.52 -1.57 11.02
C GLU A 125 -12.83 -0.97 10.49
N ASN A 126 -12.73 0.01 9.58
CA ASN A 126 -13.88 0.67 8.99
C ASN A 126 -14.43 -0.05 7.74
N ARG A 127 -13.75 -1.07 7.22
CA ARG A 127 -14.27 -1.88 6.11
C ARG A 127 -15.53 -2.66 6.51
N PRO A 128 -16.42 -2.98 5.55
CA PRO A 128 -17.53 -3.88 5.79
C PRO A 128 -17.05 -5.22 6.39
N PRO A 129 -17.78 -5.84 7.34
CA PRO A 129 -17.36 -7.10 7.97
C PRO A 129 -17.05 -8.21 6.96
N THR A 130 -17.77 -8.27 5.85
CA THR A 130 -17.57 -9.23 4.75
C THR A 130 -16.30 -9.01 3.95
N GLN A 131 -15.60 -7.90 4.18
CA GLN A 131 -14.35 -7.53 3.51
C GLN A 131 -13.19 -7.41 4.50
N LYS A 132 -13.39 -7.65 5.80
CA LYS A 132 -12.31 -7.64 6.81
C LYS A 132 -11.47 -8.91 6.67
N HIS A 133 -10.54 -8.87 5.73
CA HIS A 133 -9.55 -9.91 5.47
C HIS A 133 -8.18 -9.28 5.66
N TYR A 134 -7.84 -9.00 6.92
CA TYR A 134 -6.52 -8.53 7.31
C TYR A 134 -5.88 -9.56 8.25
N THR A 135 -4.57 -9.67 8.19
CA THR A 135 -3.82 -10.57 9.09
C THR A 135 -3.56 -9.84 10.41
N PRO A 136 -4.02 -10.37 11.56
CA PRO A 136 -3.75 -9.76 12.86
C PRO A 136 -2.26 -9.51 13.11
N HIS A 137 -1.93 -8.38 13.74
CA HIS A 137 -0.55 -7.95 13.95
C HIS A 137 0.30 -8.99 14.72
N GLU A 138 -0.32 -9.70 15.67
CA GLU A 138 0.32 -10.75 16.44
C GLU A 138 0.74 -11.93 15.56
N ILE A 139 -0.09 -12.30 14.58
CA ILE A 139 0.22 -13.37 13.62
C ILE A 139 1.34 -12.90 12.67
N VAL A 140 1.26 -11.67 12.18
CA VAL A 140 2.28 -11.08 11.31
C VAL A 140 3.66 -11.09 11.99
N THR A 141 3.72 -10.58 13.22
CA THR A 141 4.94 -10.53 14.03
C THR A 141 5.46 -11.93 14.34
N PHE A 142 4.57 -12.86 14.69
CA PHE A 142 4.95 -14.25 14.96
C PHE A 142 5.58 -14.92 13.74
N MET A 143 4.93 -14.81 12.57
CA MET A 143 5.45 -15.38 11.32
C MET A 143 6.76 -14.72 10.89
N GLY A 144 6.89 -13.40 11.02
CA GLY A 144 8.14 -12.68 10.76
C GLY A 144 9.31 -13.17 11.61
N ASN A 145 9.06 -13.39 12.91
CA ASN A 145 10.04 -13.93 13.85
C ASN A 145 10.44 -15.38 13.56
N ILE A 146 9.56 -16.18 12.98
CA ILE A 146 9.86 -17.57 12.56
C ILE A 146 10.71 -17.59 11.30
N ILE A 147 10.33 -16.78 10.30
CA ILE A 147 11.01 -16.76 9.00
C ILE A 147 12.44 -16.23 9.11
N GLN A 148 12.69 -15.24 9.99
CA GLN A 148 14.01 -14.65 10.19
C GLN A 148 14.69 -14.25 8.87
N ALA A 149 13.97 -13.48 8.05
CA ALA A 149 14.44 -13.07 6.73
C ALA A 149 15.82 -12.39 6.81
N GLN A 150 16.71 -12.76 5.88
CA GLN A 150 18.08 -12.28 5.81
C GLN A 150 18.24 -11.26 4.68
N LYS A 151 19.11 -10.27 4.91
CA LYS A 151 19.42 -9.26 3.90
C LYS A 151 19.84 -9.89 2.57
N GLY A 152 19.23 -9.40 1.49
CA GLY A 152 19.49 -9.87 0.12
C GLY A 152 18.62 -11.04 -0.33
N GLU A 153 17.81 -11.63 0.56
CA GLU A 153 16.76 -12.57 0.15
C GLU A 153 15.65 -11.84 -0.62
N SER A 154 14.83 -12.64 -1.29
CA SER A 154 13.69 -12.21 -2.08
C SER A 154 12.40 -12.74 -1.46
N PHE A 155 11.48 -11.83 -1.18
CA PHE A 155 10.21 -12.08 -0.51
C PHE A 155 9.04 -11.84 -1.46
N PHE A 156 8.05 -12.70 -1.41
CA PHE A 156 6.80 -12.54 -2.14
C PHE A 156 5.56 -12.86 -1.31
N ASP A 157 4.58 -11.98 -1.36
CA ASP A 157 3.23 -12.24 -0.85
C ASP A 157 2.19 -12.16 -1.99
N PRO A 158 1.67 -13.29 -2.50
CA PRO A 158 0.69 -13.32 -3.59
C PRO A 158 -0.69 -12.78 -3.24
N ALA A 159 -0.95 -12.44 -1.98
CA ALA A 159 -2.20 -11.84 -1.52
C ALA A 159 -1.88 -10.87 -0.37
N CYS A 160 -1.12 -9.83 -0.70
CA CYS A 160 -0.43 -9.00 0.28
C CYS A 160 -1.33 -8.09 1.09
N GLY A 161 -2.62 -7.98 0.75
CA GLY A 161 -3.54 -7.13 1.48
C GLY A 161 -3.03 -5.69 1.54
N SER A 162 -3.18 -5.09 2.71
CA SER A 162 -2.67 -3.75 3.00
C SER A 162 -1.17 -3.76 3.33
N GLY A 163 -0.46 -4.86 3.02
CA GLY A 163 0.98 -5.00 3.16
C GLY A 163 1.42 -5.33 4.58
N GLU A 164 0.66 -6.15 5.31
CA GLU A 164 0.95 -6.52 6.70
C GLU A 164 2.26 -7.29 6.83
N PHE A 165 2.44 -8.38 6.06
CA PHE A 165 3.71 -9.10 6.03
C PHE A 165 4.84 -8.26 5.41
N ILE A 166 4.51 -7.40 4.43
CA ILE A 166 5.48 -6.46 3.84
C ILE A 166 6.04 -5.53 4.92
N SER A 167 5.20 -4.90 5.74
CA SER A 167 5.64 -4.02 6.85
C SER A 167 6.59 -4.73 7.81
N GLU A 168 6.40 -6.04 8.02
CA GLU A 168 7.24 -6.81 8.92
C GLU A 168 8.58 -7.20 8.27
N ILE A 169 8.52 -7.70 7.05
CA ILE A 169 9.68 -8.25 6.35
C ILE A 169 10.61 -7.16 5.81
N ILE A 170 10.08 -5.99 5.43
CA ILE A 170 10.86 -4.88 4.83
C ILE A 170 11.99 -4.38 5.74
N LYS A 171 11.85 -4.56 7.06
CA LYS A 171 12.87 -4.23 8.07
C LYS A 171 14.20 -4.99 7.86
N ASN A 172 14.15 -6.14 7.18
CA ASN A 172 15.29 -7.04 6.98
C ASN A 172 16.08 -6.78 5.69
N GLN A 173 15.80 -5.70 4.94
CA GLN A 173 16.51 -5.34 3.70
C GLN A 173 16.47 -6.46 2.63
N VAL A 174 15.29 -7.06 2.44
CA VAL A 174 15.01 -8.03 1.39
C VAL A 174 14.39 -7.36 0.16
N ALA A 175 14.49 -8.01 -1.00
CA ALA A 175 13.75 -7.61 -2.19
C ALA A 175 12.28 -8.00 -2.04
N ILE A 176 11.38 -7.01 -1.95
CA ILE A 176 9.95 -7.20 -1.74
C ILE A 176 9.19 -7.24 -3.07
N SER A 177 8.28 -8.21 -3.20
CA SER A 177 7.24 -8.28 -4.23
C SER A 177 5.92 -8.71 -3.61
N GLY A 178 4.80 -8.41 -4.27
CA GLY A 178 3.49 -8.88 -3.82
C GLY A 178 2.38 -8.67 -4.83
N SER A 179 1.18 -9.12 -4.48
CA SER A 179 -0.02 -8.98 -5.31
C SER A 179 -1.25 -8.68 -4.47
N GLU A 180 -2.10 -7.76 -4.92
CA GLU A 180 -3.38 -7.45 -4.29
C GLU A 180 -4.38 -6.95 -5.33
N TYR A 181 -5.62 -7.44 -5.28
CA TYR A 181 -6.67 -7.07 -6.23
C TYR A 181 -7.55 -5.91 -5.74
N ASP A 182 -7.79 -5.81 -4.43
CA ASP A 182 -8.51 -4.69 -3.83
C ASP A 182 -7.71 -3.40 -4.01
N VAL A 183 -8.31 -2.46 -4.73
CA VAL A 183 -7.64 -1.22 -5.17
C VAL A 183 -7.15 -0.40 -3.99
N ASP A 184 -7.88 -0.33 -2.87
CA ASP A 184 -7.46 0.47 -1.73
C ASP A 184 -6.34 -0.20 -0.92
N ARG A 185 -6.41 -1.53 -0.72
CA ARG A 185 -5.31 -2.30 -0.12
C ARG A 185 -4.04 -2.23 -0.97
N LEU A 186 -4.19 -2.34 -2.29
CA LEU A 186 -3.12 -2.19 -3.25
C LEU A 186 -2.44 -0.81 -3.12
N LYS A 187 -3.21 0.28 -2.99
CA LYS A 187 -2.65 1.62 -2.74
C LYS A 187 -1.86 1.67 -1.45
N ILE A 188 -2.40 1.12 -0.35
CA ILE A 188 -1.74 1.10 0.97
C ILE A 188 -0.43 0.32 0.91
N SER A 189 -0.44 -0.88 0.31
CA SER A 189 0.77 -1.69 0.11
C SER A 189 1.81 -0.94 -0.74
N LYS A 190 1.40 -0.29 -1.83
CA LYS A 190 2.29 0.56 -2.64
C LYS A 190 2.84 1.78 -1.88
N MET A 191 2.04 2.43 -1.03
CA MET A 191 2.51 3.52 -0.16
C MET A 191 3.57 3.03 0.84
N LYS A 192 3.41 1.83 1.41
CA LYS A 192 4.42 1.19 2.26
C LYS A 192 5.73 0.95 1.52
N MET A 193 5.68 0.55 0.25
CA MET A 193 6.88 0.44 -0.60
C MET A 193 7.56 1.81 -0.77
N LEU A 194 6.78 2.84 -1.12
CA LEU A 194 7.30 4.19 -1.37
C LEU A 194 8.03 4.80 -0.17
N VAL A 195 7.47 4.71 1.05
CA VAL A 195 8.11 5.30 2.23
C VAL A 195 9.39 4.58 2.68
N ASN A 196 9.64 3.38 2.13
CA ASN A 196 10.84 2.59 2.38
C ASN A 196 11.81 2.64 1.20
N ASP A 197 11.65 3.61 0.28
CA ASP A 197 12.48 3.75 -0.91
C ASP A 197 12.46 2.51 -1.85
N LEU A 198 11.37 1.73 -1.85
CA LEU A 198 11.15 0.59 -2.73
C LEU A 198 10.17 0.90 -3.88
N SER A 199 10.36 0.18 -5.01
CA SER A 199 9.49 0.36 -6.17
C SER A 199 8.07 -0.19 -5.92
N PRO A 200 7.02 0.65 -6.00
CA PRO A 200 5.65 0.18 -5.86
C PRO A 200 5.21 -0.72 -7.02
N SER A 201 5.91 -0.68 -8.16
CA SER A 201 5.62 -1.54 -9.32
C SER A 201 5.77 -3.04 -9.01
N ASN A 202 6.47 -3.38 -7.92
CA ASN A 202 6.64 -4.76 -7.46
C ASN A 202 5.38 -5.29 -6.75
N ILE A 203 4.37 -4.44 -6.51
CA ILE A 203 3.05 -4.85 -6.05
C ILE A 203 2.09 -4.86 -7.24
N SER A 204 1.68 -6.05 -7.64
CA SER A 204 0.82 -6.33 -8.79
C SER A 204 -0.67 -6.19 -8.43
N PRO A 205 -1.52 -5.68 -9.35
CA PRO A 205 -2.98 -5.66 -9.16
C PRO A 205 -3.65 -7.02 -9.41
N SER A 206 -2.88 -8.09 -9.66
CA SER A 206 -3.40 -9.44 -9.95
C SER A 206 -2.72 -10.48 -9.06
N TYR A 207 -3.53 -11.34 -8.43
CA TYR A 207 -3.09 -12.44 -7.57
C TYR A 207 -2.13 -13.40 -8.28
N PHE A 208 -2.47 -13.77 -9.52
CA PHE A 208 -1.67 -14.67 -10.34
C PHE A 208 -1.04 -13.87 -11.47
N THR A 209 0.28 -13.98 -11.60
CA THR A 209 0.98 -13.37 -12.75
C THR A 209 0.69 -14.21 -13.99
N GLU A 210 0.31 -13.55 -15.08
CA GLU A 210 -0.08 -14.21 -16.32
C GLU A 210 1.12 -14.44 -17.24
N GLY A 211 1.16 -15.60 -17.90
CA GLY A 211 2.07 -15.87 -19.02
C GLY A 211 3.26 -16.80 -18.72
N HIS A 212 3.99 -17.15 -19.79
CA HIS A 212 5.03 -18.19 -19.78
C HIS A 212 6.39 -17.75 -19.18
N ASN A 213 6.54 -16.49 -18.77
CA ASN A 213 7.78 -15.94 -18.21
C ASN A 213 7.83 -15.92 -16.69
N LEU A 214 6.95 -16.67 -16.02
CA LEU A 214 7.03 -16.86 -14.58
C LEU A 214 8.31 -17.64 -14.26
N LYS A 215 9.18 -17.05 -13.44
CA LYS A 215 10.38 -17.71 -12.95
C LYS A 215 10.24 -17.89 -11.44
N LYS A 216 10.66 -19.07 -10.95
CA LYS A 216 10.89 -19.35 -9.54
C LYS A 216 11.92 -18.36 -9.00
N ASN A 217 11.49 -17.43 -8.16
CA ASN A 217 12.26 -16.22 -7.91
C ASN A 217 12.33 -15.82 -6.45
N PHE A 218 11.65 -16.51 -5.52
CA PHE A 218 11.53 -16.05 -4.14
C PHE A 218 12.10 -17.05 -3.14
N ASP A 219 12.92 -16.55 -2.21
CA ASP A 219 13.46 -17.31 -1.08
C ASP A 219 12.39 -17.49 0.00
N ILE A 220 11.51 -16.48 0.15
CA ILE A 220 10.48 -16.45 1.18
C ILE A 220 9.13 -16.15 0.54
N ILE A 221 8.13 -16.93 0.94
CA ILE A 221 6.73 -16.64 0.68
C ILE A 221 5.96 -16.68 1.99
N LEU A 222 5.36 -15.54 2.38
CA LEU A 222 4.35 -15.47 3.44
C LEU A 222 3.10 -14.86 2.83
N SER A 223 1.94 -15.45 3.11
CA SER A 223 0.68 -14.97 2.56
C SER A 223 -0.50 -15.38 3.43
N ASN A 224 -1.55 -14.57 3.37
CA ASN A 224 -2.87 -14.91 3.91
C ASN A 224 -3.93 -14.69 2.82
N PRO A 225 -4.08 -15.63 1.87
CA PRO A 225 -4.99 -15.47 0.75
C PRO A 225 -6.46 -15.35 1.18
N PRO A 226 -7.30 -14.68 0.38
CA PRO A 226 -8.73 -14.61 0.66
C PRO A 226 -9.38 -16.00 0.63
N PHE A 227 -10.10 -16.34 1.70
CA PHE A 227 -10.80 -17.62 1.80
C PHE A 227 -11.90 -17.74 0.75
N SER A 228 -11.96 -18.90 0.07
CA SER A 228 -13.06 -19.25 -0.83
C SER A 228 -13.29 -18.22 -1.96
N LEU A 229 -12.23 -17.55 -2.40
CA LEU A 229 -12.28 -16.72 -3.59
C LEU A 229 -12.65 -17.61 -4.79
N LYS A 230 -13.59 -17.15 -5.63
CA LYS A 230 -13.93 -17.87 -6.87
C LYS A 230 -12.89 -17.61 -7.94
N ILE A 231 -12.53 -18.65 -8.68
CA ILE A 231 -11.63 -18.55 -9.83
C ILE A 231 -12.50 -18.39 -11.09
N PRO A 232 -12.23 -17.42 -11.98
CA PRO A 232 -12.84 -17.36 -13.30
C PRO A 232 -12.66 -18.69 -14.05
N PHE A 233 -13.72 -19.17 -14.72
CA PHE A 233 -13.71 -20.50 -15.35
C PHE A 233 -12.65 -20.64 -16.46
N ASP A 234 -12.36 -19.53 -17.12
CA ASP A 234 -11.47 -19.35 -18.26
C ASP A 234 -10.05 -18.89 -17.87
N MET A 235 -9.76 -18.75 -16.57
CA MET A 235 -8.41 -18.41 -16.13
C MET A 235 -7.44 -19.56 -16.43
N GLU A 236 -6.48 -19.30 -17.33
CA GLU A 236 -5.38 -20.22 -17.57
C GLU A 236 -4.38 -20.18 -16.42
N MET A 237 -4.10 -21.34 -15.83
CA MET A 237 -3.22 -21.49 -14.68
C MET A 237 -2.11 -22.49 -14.98
N HIS A 238 -1.02 -22.01 -15.58
CA HIS A 238 0.11 -22.86 -15.99
C HIS A 238 0.94 -23.42 -14.84
N PHE A 239 0.70 -22.96 -13.60
CA PHE A 239 1.42 -23.38 -12.40
C PHE A 239 0.77 -24.56 -11.64
N CYS A 240 -0.42 -25.03 -12.07
CA CYS A 240 -1.17 -26.08 -11.41
C CYS A 240 -0.58 -27.48 -11.68
N MET A 241 0.42 -27.88 -10.90
CA MET A 241 1.14 -29.16 -11.05
C MET A 241 0.53 -30.34 -10.27
N TYR A 242 -0.37 -30.08 -9.32
CA TYR A 242 -1.01 -31.08 -8.44
C TYR A 242 -2.51 -31.25 -8.69
N GLY A 243 -2.98 -30.84 -9.86
CA GLY A 243 -4.38 -30.92 -10.27
C GLY A 243 -5.07 -29.57 -10.36
N LYS A 244 -6.19 -29.53 -11.07
CA LYS A 244 -6.96 -28.31 -11.31
C LYS A 244 -7.72 -27.89 -10.04
N PRO A 245 -7.53 -26.66 -9.53
CA PRO A 245 -8.34 -26.13 -8.43
C PRO A 245 -9.83 -26.07 -8.78
N PRO A 246 -10.73 -26.26 -7.80
CA PRO A 246 -12.16 -26.08 -8.02
C PRO A 246 -12.46 -24.60 -8.32
N THR A 247 -13.33 -24.32 -9.29
CA THR A 247 -13.68 -22.93 -9.66
C THR A 247 -14.36 -22.16 -8.53
N SER A 248 -14.98 -22.87 -7.58
CA SER A 248 -15.63 -22.29 -6.42
C SER A 248 -14.68 -21.89 -5.29
N ASN A 249 -13.39 -22.28 -5.34
CA ASN A 249 -12.44 -22.04 -4.25
C ASN A 249 -10.98 -21.97 -4.78
N ALA A 250 -10.35 -20.80 -4.61
CA ALA A 250 -8.98 -20.51 -5.02
C ALA A 250 -7.90 -20.92 -4.01
N ASP A 251 -8.23 -21.48 -2.85
CA ASP A 251 -7.26 -21.79 -1.80
C ASP A 251 -6.19 -22.76 -2.33
N PHE A 252 -6.60 -23.78 -3.11
CA PHE A 252 -5.66 -24.71 -3.76
C PHE A 252 -4.89 -24.07 -4.93
N ALA A 253 -5.43 -23.03 -5.55
CA ALA A 253 -4.72 -22.23 -6.55
C ALA A 253 -3.57 -21.45 -5.90
N PHE A 254 -3.85 -20.72 -4.83
CA PHE A 254 -2.83 -19.97 -4.09
C PHE A 254 -1.72 -20.88 -3.56
N LEU A 255 -2.06 -22.03 -2.99
CA LEU A 255 -1.06 -22.98 -2.50
C LEU A 255 -0.12 -23.45 -3.62
N GLN A 256 -0.68 -23.87 -4.76
CA GLN A 256 0.11 -24.29 -5.91
C GLN A 256 0.94 -23.15 -6.48
N TYR A 257 0.40 -21.94 -6.49
CA TYR A 257 1.14 -20.75 -6.94
C TYR A 257 2.33 -20.44 -6.01
N CYS A 258 2.15 -20.51 -4.69
CA CYS A 258 3.25 -20.36 -3.74
C CYS A 258 4.36 -21.39 -4.00
N ILE A 259 4.01 -22.67 -4.13
CA ILE A 259 4.98 -23.74 -4.41
C ILE A 259 5.71 -23.47 -5.74
N PHE A 260 4.99 -23.04 -6.76
CA PHE A 260 5.56 -22.76 -8.07
C PHE A 260 6.48 -21.53 -8.09
N MET A 261 6.26 -20.54 -7.22
CA MET A 261 7.04 -19.30 -7.18
C MET A 261 8.27 -19.38 -6.25
N LEU A 262 8.28 -20.34 -5.32
CA LEU A 262 9.38 -20.59 -4.40
C LEU A 262 10.61 -21.12 -5.17
N LYS A 263 11.80 -20.65 -4.81
CA LYS A 263 13.06 -21.22 -5.30
C LYS A 263 13.22 -22.66 -4.82
N ASP A 264 13.96 -23.43 -5.61
CA ASP A 264 14.32 -24.82 -5.31
C ASP A 264 15.34 -24.93 -4.18
#